data_AF-A0A4Q0QKQ3-F1
#
_entry.id   AF-A0A4Q0QKQ3-F1
#
_cell.length_a   1.000
_cell.length_b   1.000
_cell.length_c   1.000
_cell.angle_alpha   90.00
_cell.angle_beta   90.00
_cell.angle_gamma   90.00
#
_symmetry.space_group_name_H-M   'P 1'
#
loop_
_entity.id
_entity.type
_entity.pdbx_description
1 polymer ?
#
loop_
_entity_poly.entity_id
_entity_poly.type
_entity_poly.pdbx_seq_one_letter_code
_entity_poly.pdbx_strand_id
1 'polypeptide(L)' 'TRAEAQRDIFAFIEGFYNRTRLHSATGYIAPIEMELKAA' A
#
# COMPACT_ATOMS: atom_id res chain seq x y z
N THR A 1 0.57 22.84 -2.18
CA THR A 1 0.61 22.90 -3.66
C THR A 1 0.19 21.56 -4.26
N ARG A 2 -0.17 21.48 -5.55
CA ARG A 2 -0.48 20.19 -6.20
C ARG A 2 0.69 19.19 -6.12
N ALA A 3 1.91 19.70 -6.21
CA ALA A 3 3.12 18.87 -6.13
C ALA A 3 3.31 18.25 -4.72
N GLU A 4 3.01 18.99 -3.66
CA GLU A 4 3.04 18.46 -2.29
C GLU A 4 2.02 17.33 -2.10
N ALA A 5 0.77 17.57 -2.50
CA ALA A 5 -0.28 16.56 -2.38
C ALA A 5 0.07 15.26 -3.13
N GLN A 6 0.69 15.35 -4.32
CA GLN A 6 1.15 14.17 -5.05
C GLN A 6 2.24 13.39 -4.29
N ARG A 7 3.18 14.09 -3.66
CA ARG A 7 4.22 13.44 -2.85
C ARG A 7 3.63 12.75 -1.63
N ASP A 8 2.68 13.40 -0.96
CA ASP A 8 2.05 12.84 0.24
C ASP A 8 1.22 11.60 -0.09
N ILE A 9 0.47 11.64 -1.21
CA ILE A 9 -0.28 10.49 -1.71
C ILE A 9 0.66 9.33 -2.06
N PHE A 10 1.75 9.61 -2.79
CA PHE A 10 2.73 8.58 -3.14
C PHE A 10 3.35 7.96 -1.89
N ALA A 11 3.78 8.78 -0.93
CA ALA A 11 4.36 8.32 0.32
C ALA A 11 3.37 7.46 1.13
N PHE A 12 2.09 7.83 1.14
CA PHE A 12 1.06 7.02 1.78
C PHE A 12 0.85 5.69 1.06
N ILE A 13 0.68 5.69 -0.27
CA ILE A 13 0.39 4.47 -1.05
C ILE A 13 1.58 3.50 -0.99
N GLU A 14 2.78 3.96 -1.36
CA GLU A 14 3.94 3.07 -1.47
C GLU A 14 4.63 2.81 -0.14
N GLY A 15 4.64 3.80 0.76
CA GLY A 15 5.33 3.69 2.05
C GLY A 15 4.50 2.93 3.08
N PHE A 16 3.19 3.16 3.13
CA PHE A 16 2.32 2.58 4.16
C PHE A 16 1.30 1.60 3.61
N TYR A 17 0.51 1.98 2.60
CA TYR A 17 -0.63 1.19 2.15
C TYR A 17 -0.17 -0.15 1.56
N ASN A 18 0.66 -0.14 0.52
CA ASN A 18 1.11 -1.34 -0.17
C ASN A 18 1.98 -2.25 0.71
N ARG A 19 2.75 -1.67 1.65
CA ARG A 19 3.75 -2.38 2.46
C ARG A 19 3.25 -2.86 3.82
N THR A 20 2.32 -2.14 4.45
CA THR A 20 2.00 -2.33 5.87
C THR A 20 0.51 -2.49 6.14
N ARG A 21 -0.37 -1.91 5.32
CA ARG A 21 -1.81 -1.94 5.60
C ARG A 21 -2.37 -3.35 5.43
N LEU A 22 -2.94 -3.90 6.50
CA LEU A 22 -3.62 -5.19 6.44
C LEU A 22 -5.06 -5.01 5.94
N HIS A 23 -5.50 -5.91 5.05
CA HIS A 23 -6.86 -5.91 4.50
C HIS A 23 -7.60 -7.19 4.89
N SER A 24 -8.83 -7.05 5.40
CA SER A 24 -9.66 -8.21 5.75
C SER A 24 -9.99 -9.08 4.53
N ALA A 25 -10.17 -8.46 3.36
CA ALA A 25 -10.42 -9.16 2.10
C ALA A 25 -9.28 -10.07 1.64
N THR A 26 -8.05 -9.82 2.11
CA THR A 26 -6.84 -10.57 1.71
C THR A 26 -6.38 -11.53 2.81
N GLY A 27 -7.19 -11.73 3.86
CA GLY A 27 -6.81 -12.55 5.01
C GLY A 27 -5.86 -11.84 5.96
N TYR A 28 -5.97 -10.51 6.06
CA TYR A 28 -5.14 -9.65 6.92
C TYR A 28 -3.66 -9.69 6.58
N ILE A 29 -3.33 -9.62 5.28
CA ILE A 29 -1.96 -9.46 4.80
C ILE A 29 -1.83 -8.16 4.00
N ALA A 30 -0.60 -7.63 3.90
CA ALA A 30 -0.35 -6.42 3.11
C ALA A 30 -0.50 -6.70 1.60
N PRO A 31 -0.87 -5.69 0.78
CA PRO A 31 -1.00 -5.86 -0.67
C PRO A 31 0.23 -6.49 -1.32
N ILE A 32 1.44 -6.04 -0.95
CA ILE A 32 2.68 -6.62 -1.49
C ILE A 32 2.84 -8.11 -1.16
N GLU A 33 2.41 -8.54 0.03
CA GLU A 33 2.47 -9.96 0.43
C GLU A 33 1.46 -10.80 -0.33
N MET A 34 0.30 -10.24 -0.68
CA MET A 34 -0.68 -10.92 -1.52
C MET A 34 -0.12 -11.15 -2.93
N GLU A 35 0.47 -10.12 -3.55
CA GLU A 35 1.11 -10.24 -4.87
C GLU A 35 2.23 -11.30 -4.86
N LEU A 36 3.08 -11.31 -3.82
CA LEU A 36 4.15 -12.30 -3.67
C LEU A 36 3.64 -13.73 -3.50
N LYS A 37 2.46 -13.93 -2.93
CA LYS A 37 1.82 -15.26 -2.79
C LYS A 37 1.09 -15.71 -4.05
N ALA A 38 0.74 -14.78 -4.94
CA ALA A 38 0.05 -15.06 -6.19
C ALA A 38 1.00 -15.42 -7.35
N ALA A 39 2.30 -15.13 -7.19
CA ALA A 39 3.37 -15.51 -8.11
C ALA A 39 3.77 -16.99 -7.94
#